data_AF-A0A7C5HMW9-F1
#
_entry.id   AF-A0A7C5HMW9-F1
#
_cell.length_a   1.000
_cell.length_b   1.000
_cell.length_c   1.000
_cell.angle_alpha   90.00
_cell.angle_beta   90.00
_cell.angle_gamma   90.00
#
_symmetry.space_group_name_H-M   'P 1'
#
loop_
_entity.id
_entity.type
_entity.pdbx_description
1 polymer ?
#
loop_
_entity_poly.entity_id
_entity_poly.type
_entity_poly.pdbx_seq_one_letter_code
_entity_poly.pdbx_strand_id
1 'polypeptide(L)'
;MIDGVLSRGDGVVLFIFFFIYVFWLFSKEDRFSKVYNESHLSPLKDLSAFLQDLGKLILGVVFLVLAGNGIVVSAKFFAQSFQVSPVFIGILIIGLGNALPETYFSIISARKGQSWMILGNLMGSVIATTCLVLGVVSLICPIKITAADADLFFVARFFLVLSALFFFFFIRTDKDISKREALFLLFLYFAFLFSEIFCQLR
;
A
#
# COMPACT_ATOMS: atom_id res chain seq x y z
N MET A 1 -2.22 2.74 -20.22
CA MET A 1 -2.40 1.36 -19.69
C MET A 1 -3.06 0.36 -20.66
N ILE A 2 -3.98 0.77 -21.55
CA ILE A 2 -4.59 -0.13 -22.58
C ILE A 2 -3.55 -0.54 -23.65
N ASP A 3 -2.51 0.26 -23.80
CA ASP A 3 -1.34 0.13 -24.66
C ASP A 3 -0.20 -0.74 -24.09
N GLY A 4 -0.37 -1.31 -22.89
CA GLY A 4 0.65 -2.15 -22.25
C GLY A 4 1.90 -1.40 -21.77
N VAL A 5 1.89 -0.06 -21.86
CA VAL A 5 2.98 0.82 -21.43
C VAL A 5 2.43 1.82 -20.41
N LEU A 6 3.22 2.10 -19.39
CA LEU A 6 3.01 3.21 -18.49
C LEU A 6 4.04 4.29 -18.83
N SER A 7 3.57 5.27 -19.61
CA SER A 7 4.41 6.34 -20.13
C SER A 7 4.66 7.42 -19.08
N ARG A 8 5.61 8.32 -19.36
CA ARG A 8 5.82 9.52 -18.53
C ARG A 8 4.57 10.39 -18.46
N GLY A 9 3.76 10.42 -19.53
CA GLY A 9 2.51 11.17 -19.58
C GLY A 9 1.50 10.63 -18.57
N ASP A 10 1.32 9.31 -18.52
CA ASP A 10 0.47 8.65 -17.51
C ASP A 10 0.96 8.96 -16.09
N GLY A 11 2.29 8.99 -15.89
CA GLY A 11 2.91 9.37 -14.63
C GLY A 11 2.57 10.79 -14.16
N VAL A 12 2.62 11.78 -15.07
CA VAL A 12 2.19 13.16 -14.78
C VAL A 12 0.71 13.18 -14.37
N VAL A 13 -0.15 12.45 -15.08
CA VAL A 13 -1.59 12.41 -14.77
C VAL A 13 -1.85 11.83 -13.38
N LEU A 14 -1.20 10.71 -13.04
CA LEU A 14 -1.31 10.08 -11.71
C LEU A 14 -0.80 11.01 -10.61
N PHE A 15 0.30 11.71 -10.85
CA PHE A 15 0.87 12.66 -9.90
C PHE A 15 -0.09 13.85 -9.67
N ILE A 16 -0.63 14.44 -10.73
CA ILE A 16 -1.64 15.53 -10.61
C ILE A 16 -2.87 15.04 -9.84
N PHE A 17 -3.35 13.83 -10.14
CA PHE A 17 -4.51 13.26 -9.45
C PHE A 17 -4.26 13.09 -7.94
N PHE A 18 -3.05 12.70 -7.55
CA PHE A 18 -2.66 12.64 -6.15
C PHE A 18 -2.74 14.01 -5.46
N PHE A 19 -2.20 15.07 -6.09
CA PHE A 19 -2.27 16.42 -5.51
C PHE A 19 -3.69 16.95 -5.41
N ILE A 20 -4.54 16.69 -6.40
CA ILE A 20 -5.97 17.04 -6.35
C ILE A 20 -6.65 16.31 -5.19
N TYR A 21 -6.39 15.01 -5.03
CA TYR A 21 -6.92 14.22 -3.92
C TYR A 21 -6.49 14.78 -2.56
N VAL A 22 -5.19 15.08 -2.41
CA VAL A 22 -4.64 15.66 -1.17
C VAL A 22 -5.26 17.02 -0.88
N PHE A 23 -5.38 17.90 -1.88
CA PHE A 23 -5.99 19.21 -1.72
C PHE A 23 -7.46 19.09 -1.27
N TRP A 24 -8.24 18.21 -1.93
CA TRP A 24 -9.62 17.93 -1.56
C TRP A 24 -9.74 17.33 -0.15
N LEU A 25 -8.79 16.48 0.25
CA LEU A 25 -8.74 15.87 1.58
C LEU A 25 -8.50 16.92 2.66
N PHE A 26 -7.56 17.85 2.44
CA PHE A 26 -7.25 18.92 3.40
C PHE A 26 -8.33 19.99 3.48
N SER A 27 -9.08 20.26 2.41
CA SER A 27 -10.25 21.15 2.46
C SER A 27 -11.40 20.60 3.35
N LYS A 28 -11.32 19.37 3.86
CA LYS A 28 -12.31 18.77 4.77
C LYS A 28 -11.81 18.75 6.23
N GLU A 29 -11.49 19.93 6.76
CA GLU A 29 -10.89 20.16 8.08
C GLU A 29 -11.62 19.47 9.27
N ASP A 30 -12.93 19.26 9.19
CA ASP A 30 -13.75 18.69 10.28
C ASP A 30 -13.44 17.23 10.67
N ARG A 31 -12.65 16.49 9.87
CA ARG A 31 -12.33 15.07 10.16
C ARG A 31 -11.03 14.85 10.94
N PHE A 32 -10.22 15.88 11.16
CA PHE A 32 -8.88 15.73 11.74
C PHE A 32 -8.73 16.26 13.18
N SER A 33 -9.68 17.04 13.72
CA SER A 33 -9.47 17.71 15.02
C SER A 33 -9.72 16.85 16.27
N LYS A 34 -10.20 15.60 16.13
CA LYS A 34 -10.76 14.86 17.28
C LYS A 34 -9.87 13.80 17.95
N VAL A 35 -8.62 13.60 17.54
CA VAL A 35 -7.79 12.46 18.04
C VAL A 35 -6.46 12.87 18.69
N TYR A 36 -6.13 14.16 18.77
CA TYR A 36 -4.89 14.63 19.43
C TYR A 36 -5.15 15.62 20.56
N ASN A 37 -6.01 15.24 21.51
CA ASN A 37 -6.10 15.93 22.80
C ASN A 37 -5.67 14.96 23.88
N GLU A 38 -4.38 14.96 24.18
CA GLU A 38 -3.83 14.82 25.52
C GLU A 38 -2.29 14.87 25.46
N SER A 39 -1.73 16.06 25.68
CA SER A 39 -0.48 16.27 26.44
C SER A 39 -0.15 17.75 26.47
N HIS A 40 -0.67 18.46 27.47
CA HIS A 40 -0.05 19.72 27.91
C HIS A 40 1.31 19.38 28.53
N LEU A 41 2.38 19.42 27.74
CA LEU A 41 3.75 19.48 28.25
C LEU A 41 4.29 20.91 28.16
N SER A 42 5.20 21.22 29.09
CA SER A 42 5.72 22.57 29.34
C SER A 42 6.75 23.02 28.28
N PRO A 43 6.76 24.32 27.91
CA PRO A 43 7.43 24.85 26.71
C PRO A 43 8.96 24.74 26.68
N LEU A 44 9.62 24.42 27.81
CA LEU A 44 11.08 24.25 27.88
C LEU A 44 11.54 22.79 27.87
N LYS A 45 10.64 21.84 28.21
CA LYS A 45 10.88 20.40 27.99
C LYS A 45 10.57 19.99 26.55
N ASP A 46 9.85 20.85 25.82
CA ASP A 46 9.46 20.67 24.42
C ASP A 46 10.64 20.59 23.46
N LEU A 47 11.69 21.42 23.59
CA LEU A 47 12.79 21.39 22.60
C LEU A 47 13.60 20.10 22.70
N SER A 48 13.92 19.65 23.92
CA SER A 48 14.64 18.38 24.13
C SER A 48 13.79 17.17 23.74
N ALA A 49 12.49 17.16 24.10
CA ALA A 49 11.56 16.12 23.66
C ALA A 49 11.39 16.10 22.13
N PHE A 50 11.27 17.28 21.51
CA PHE A 50 11.20 17.44 20.06
C PHE A 50 12.45 16.94 19.36
N LEU A 51 13.66 17.29 19.85
CA LEU A 51 14.91 16.76 19.29
C LEU A 51 15.02 15.24 19.48
N GLN A 52 14.54 14.69 20.60
CA GLN A 52 14.51 13.24 20.82
C GLN A 52 13.55 12.55 19.85
N ASP A 53 12.36 13.10 19.64
CA ASP A 53 11.37 12.53 18.73
C ASP A 53 11.79 12.69 17.26
N LEU A 54 12.41 13.81 16.90
CA LEU A 54 13.03 14.02 15.61
C LEU A 54 14.19 13.02 15.39
N GLY A 55 15.01 12.77 16.43
CA GLY A 55 16.05 11.77 16.40
C GLY A 55 15.51 10.36 16.16
N LYS A 56 14.44 9.97 16.88
CA LYS A 56 13.74 8.68 16.67
C LYS A 56 13.15 8.59 15.27
N LEU A 57 12.60 9.69 14.74
CA LEU A 57 12.03 9.74 13.39
C LEU A 57 13.12 9.52 12.35
N ILE A 58 14.22 10.26 12.42
CA ILE A 58 15.35 10.12 11.48
C ILE A 58 15.89 8.70 11.55
N LEU A 59 16.11 8.17 12.76
CA LEU A 59 16.57 6.81 12.96
C LEU A 59 15.60 5.79 12.34
N GLY A 60 14.29 5.96 12.58
CA GLY A 60 13.25 5.12 12.00
C GLY A 60 13.25 5.14 10.47
N VAL A 61 13.39 6.32 9.86
CA VAL A 61 13.49 6.48 8.40
C VAL A 61 14.74 5.80 7.86
N VAL A 62 15.90 5.94 8.51
CA VAL A 62 17.14 5.26 8.11
C VAL A 62 16.95 3.74 8.15
N PHE A 63 16.40 3.20 9.24
CA PHE A 63 16.11 1.76 9.34
C PHE A 63 15.11 1.31 8.27
N LEU A 64 14.09 2.12 7.96
CA LEU A 64 13.10 1.81 6.93
C LEU A 64 13.76 1.73 5.54
N VAL A 65 14.64 2.67 5.20
CA VAL A 65 15.37 2.67 3.93
C VAL A 65 16.32 1.48 3.83
N LEU A 66 17.05 1.17 4.91
CA LEU A 66 17.94 0.01 4.97
C LEU A 66 17.17 -1.31 4.83
N ALA A 67 16.05 -1.44 5.54
CA ALA A 67 15.18 -2.61 5.44
C ALA A 67 14.59 -2.75 4.03
N GLY A 68 14.11 -1.65 3.44
CA GLY A 68 13.60 -1.64 2.07
C GLY A 68 14.64 -2.10 1.05
N ASN A 69 15.87 -1.56 1.13
CA ASN A 69 16.96 -1.98 0.27
C ASN A 69 17.32 -3.46 0.49
N GLY A 70 17.36 -3.93 1.74
CA GLY A 70 17.61 -5.33 2.08
C GLY A 70 16.55 -6.27 1.48
N ILE A 71 15.27 -5.89 1.53
CA ILE A 71 14.16 -6.65 0.92
C ILE A 71 14.34 -6.72 -0.59
N VAL A 72 14.63 -5.61 -1.26
CA VAL A 72 14.81 -5.58 -2.72
C VAL A 72 16.00 -6.42 -3.18
N VAL A 73 17.14 -6.33 -2.49
CA VAL A 73 18.33 -7.13 -2.81
C VAL A 73 18.06 -8.63 -2.59
N SER A 74 17.42 -8.98 -1.47
CA SER A 74 17.07 -10.37 -1.17
C SER A 74 16.05 -10.93 -2.16
N ALA A 75 15.04 -10.14 -2.52
CA ALA A 75 14.04 -10.48 -3.52
C ALA A 75 14.69 -10.76 -4.89
N LYS A 76 15.62 -9.89 -5.33
CA LYS A 76 16.36 -10.11 -6.57
C LYS A 76 17.21 -11.39 -6.52
N PHE A 77 17.88 -11.66 -5.40
CA PHE A 77 18.63 -12.89 -5.19
C PHE A 77 17.73 -14.13 -5.32
N PHE A 78 16.59 -14.14 -4.63
CA PHE A 78 15.62 -15.23 -4.74
C PHE A 78 15.06 -15.40 -6.15
N ALA A 79 14.82 -14.31 -6.89
CA ALA A 79 14.37 -14.39 -8.29
C ALA A 79 15.36 -15.15 -9.16
N GLN A 80 16.65 -14.85 -9.00
CA GLN A 80 17.72 -15.49 -9.76
C GLN A 80 17.94 -16.93 -9.31
N SER A 81 17.91 -17.21 -8.01
CA SER A 81 18.12 -18.57 -7.47
C SER A 81 16.99 -19.54 -7.81
N PHE A 82 15.73 -19.09 -7.76
CA PHE A 82 14.56 -19.91 -8.05
C PHE A 82 14.14 -19.87 -9.53
N GLN A 83 14.84 -19.11 -10.38
CA GLN A 83 14.51 -18.93 -11.81
C GLN A 83 13.06 -18.48 -12.05
N VAL A 84 12.52 -17.65 -11.14
CA VAL A 84 11.15 -17.12 -11.25
C VAL A 84 11.17 -15.69 -11.81
N SER A 85 10.04 -15.25 -12.37
CA SER A 85 9.95 -13.88 -12.90
C SER A 85 10.22 -12.85 -11.79
N PRO A 86 11.02 -11.80 -12.05
CA PRO A 86 11.15 -10.66 -11.14
C PRO A 86 9.80 -10.01 -10.81
N VAL A 87 8.83 -10.06 -11.73
CA VAL A 87 7.48 -9.53 -11.53
C VAL A 87 6.74 -10.34 -10.47
N PHE A 88 6.80 -11.66 -10.54
CA PHE A 88 6.17 -12.56 -9.57
C PHE A 88 6.67 -12.30 -8.14
N ILE A 89 7.98 -12.18 -7.95
CA ILE A 89 8.56 -11.85 -6.64
C ILE A 89 8.21 -10.42 -6.19
N GLY A 90 8.09 -9.47 -7.13
CA GLY A 90 7.61 -8.12 -6.85
C GLY A 90 6.18 -8.13 -6.31
N ILE A 91 5.29 -8.87 -6.96
CA ILE A 91 3.88 -9.00 -6.57
C ILE A 91 3.76 -9.67 -5.19
N LEU A 92 4.49 -10.77 -4.97
CA LEU A 92 4.39 -11.54 -3.73
C LEU A 92 5.24 -10.97 -2.59
N ILE A 93 6.57 -11.00 -2.72
CA ILE A 93 7.48 -10.72 -1.60
C ILE A 93 7.52 -9.23 -1.30
N ILE A 94 7.71 -8.40 -2.34
CA ILE A 94 7.81 -6.94 -2.14
C ILE A 94 6.44 -6.36 -1.77
N GLY A 95 5.38 -6.79 -2.47
CA GLY A 95 4.00 -6.39 -2.17
C GLY A 95 3.58 -6.74 -0.74
N LEU A 96 3.79 -7.99 -0.32
CA LEU A 96 3.46 -8.43 1.04
C LEU A 96 4.34 -7.71 2.08
N GLY A 97 5.64 -7.59 1.81
CA GLY A 97 6.58 -6.87 2.68
C GLY A 97 6.17 -5.41 2.94
N ASN A 98 5.69 -4.70 1.92
CA ASN A 98 5.16 -3.35 2.06
C ASN A 98 3.87 -3.28 2.90
N ALA A 99 2.99 -4.30 2.79
CA ALA A 99 1.73 -4.34 3.51
C ALA A 99 1.86 -4.78 4.98
N LEU A 100 2.99 -5.39 5.39
CA LEU A 100 3.19 -5.87 6.76
C LEU A 100 3.09 -4.76 7.83
N PRO A 101 3.81 -3.62 7.70
CA PRO A 101 3.73 -2.54 8.69
C PRO A 101 2.32 -1.97 8.81
N GLU A 102 1.63 -1.83 7.68
CA GLU A 102 0.27 -1.29 7.62
C GLU A 102 -0.76 -2.25 8.23
N THR A 103 -0.58 -3.55 8.00
CA THR A 103 -1.40 -4.59 8.61
C THR A 103 -1.21 -4.59 10.13
N TYR A 104 0.05 -4.49 10.59
CA TYR A 104 0.36 -4.37 12.02
C TYR A 104 -0.31 -3.15 12.66
N PHE A 105 -0.19 -1.98 12.02
CA PHE A 105 -0.84 -0.76 12.47
C PHE A 105 -2.37 -0.90 12.51
N SER A 106 -2.96 -1.49 11.48
CA SER A 106 -4.41 -1.71 11.39
C SER A 106 -4.91 -2.63 12.50
N ILE A 107 -4.15 -3.69 12.85
CA ILE A 107 -4.47 -4.59 13.96
C ILE A 107 -4.44 -3.84 15.31
N ILE A 108 -3.43 -2.99 15.54
CA ILE A 108 -3.35 -2.19 16.78
C ILE A 108 -4.51 -1.21 16.88
N SER A 109 -4.82 -0.50 15.80
CA SER A 109 -5.92 0.46 15.75
C SER A 109 -7.28 -0.21 15.92
N ALA A 110 -7.45 -1.42 15.37
CA ALA A 110 -8.64 -2.25 15.61
C ALA A 110 -8.80 -2.62 17.08
N ARG A 111 -7.72 -3.03 17.75
CA ARG A 111 -7.72 -3.33 19.19
C ARG A 111 -8.06 -2.10 20.05
N LYS A 112 -7.73 -0.90 19.58
CA LYS A 112 -8.07 0.37 20.22
C LYS A 112 -9.48 0.90 19.86
N GLY A 113 -10.25 0.17 19.05
CA GLY A 113 -11.58 0.59 18.59
C GLY A 113 -11.58 1.80 17.64
N GLN A 114 -10.43 2.11 17.02
CA GLN A 114 -10.28 3.28 16.16
C GLN A 114 -10.58 2.95 14.68
N SER A 115 -11.80 2.52 14.39
CA SER A 115 -12.21 2.07 13.05
C SER A 115 -12.00 3.12 11.94
N TRP A 116 -12.23 4.40 12.25
CA TRP A 116 -12.00 5.50 11.31
C TRP A 116 -10.53 5.67 10.92
N MET A 117 -9.61 5.41 11.85
CA MET A 117 -8.16 5.49 11.60
C MET A 117 -7.70 4.34 10.69
N ILE A 118 -8.26 3.15 10.87
CA ILE A 118 -7.97 1.98 10.02
C ILE A 118 -8.39 2.27 8.58
N LEU A 119 -9.61 2.79 8.39
CA LEU A 119 -10.13 3.08 7.06
C LEU A 119 -9.34 4.19 6.35
N GLY A 120 -8.94 5.22 7.11
CA GLY A 120 -8.06 6.29 6.61
C GLY A 120 -6.69 5.77 6.19
N ASN A 121 -6.07 4.92 7.00
CA ASN A 121 -4.78 4.29 6.68
C ASN A 121 -4.88 3.40 5.43
N LEU A 122 -5.91 2.55 5.35
CA LEU A 122 -6.13 1.65 4.22
C LEU A 122 -6.32 2.42 2.90
N MET A 123 -7.19 3.43 2.89
CA MET A 123 -7.42 4.25 1.70
C MET A 123 -6.19 5.07 1.31
N GLY A 124 -5.50 5.65 2.30
CA GLY A 124 -4.30 6.44 2.09
C GLY A 124 -3.17 5.63 1.46
N SER A 125 -2.91 4.42 1.96
CA SER A 125 -1.87 3.52 1.43
C SER A 125 -2.10 3.18 -0.05
N VAL A 126 -3.33 2.80 -0.42
CA VAL A 126 -3.67 2.42 -1.80
C VAL A 126 -3.52 3.61 -2.74
N ILE A 127 -4.05 4.78 -2.35
CA ILE A 127 -4.01 5.99 -3.17
C ILE A 127 -2.58 6.51 -3.31
N ALA A 128 -1.80 6.55 -2.22
CA ALA A 128 -0.40 6.97 -2.26
C ALA A 128 0.45 6.02 -3.11
N THR A 129 0.31 4.70 -2.95
CA THR A 129 1.11 3.75 -3.73
C THR A 129 0.73 3.78 -5.22
N THR A 130 -0.57 3.89 -5.53
CA THR A 130 -1.05 3.84 -6.91
C THR A 130 -0.88 5.17 -7.66
N CYS A 131 -1.00 6.31 -6.98
CA CYS A 131 -0.89 7.63 -7.62
C CYS A 131 0.51 8.22 -7.46
N LEU A 132 1.01 8.31 -6.21
CA LEU A 132 2.29 8.93 -5.92
C LEU A 132 3.46 8.02 -6.32
N VAL A 133 3.54 6.80 -5.77
CA VAL A 133 4.70 5.92 -6.03
C VAL A 133 4.75 5.53 -7.50
N LEU A 134 3.65 4.99 -8.05
CA LEU A 134 3.60 4.61 -9.46
C LEU A 134 3.77 5.81 -10.42
N GLY A 135 3.22 6.98 -10.07
CA GLY A 135 3.41 8.22 -10.82
C GLY A 135 4.87 8.66 -10.87
N VAL A 136 5.55 8.68 -9.72
CA VAL A 136 6.99 9.03 -9.66
C VAL A 136 7.85 7.99 -10.39
N VAL A 137 7.58 6.70 -10.20
CA VAL A 137 8.32 5.63 -10.88
C VAL A 137 8.19 5.75 -12.39
N SER A 138 6.99 5.97 -12.93
CA SER A 138 6.77 6.11 -14.38
C SER A 138 7.37 7.38 -14.99
N LEU A 139 7.50 8.46 -14.20
CA LEU A 139 8.23 9.66 -14.61
C LEU A 139 9.74 9.40 -14.75
N ILE A 140 10.33 8.69 -13.78
CA ILE A 140 11.75 8.37 -13.76
C ILE A 140 12.08 7.29 -14.82
N CYS A 141 11.34 6.19 -14.80
CA CYS A 141 11.55 5.01 -15.65
C CYS A 141 10.20 4.49 -16.18
N PRO A 142 9.86 4.74 -17.46
CA PRO A 142 8.63 4.23 -18.06
C PRO A 142 8.56 2.70 -17.99
N ILE A 143 7.45 2.17 -17.48
CA ILE A 143 7.28 0.73 -17.27
C ILE A 143 6.65 0.13 -18.53
N LYS A 144 7.31 -0.86 -19.12
CA LYS A 144 6.77 -1.66 -20.23
C LYS A 144 6.42 -3.04 -19.74
N ILE A 145 5.18 -3.46 -19.93
CA ILE A 145 4.74 -4.81 -19.59
C ILE A 145 5.15 -5.72 -20.74
N THR A 146 5.97 -6.73 -20.46
CA THR A 146 6.35 -7.72 -21.46
C THR A 146 5.25 -8.75 -21.64
N ALA A 147 5.18 -9.40 -22.81
CA ALA A 147 4.19 -10.46 -23.04
C ALA A 147 4.36 -11.65 -22.08
N ALA A 148 5.59 -11.90 -21.60
CA ALA A 148 5.88 -12.96 -20.63
C ALA A 148 5.30 -12.67 -19.23
N ASP A 149 5.14 -11.40 -18.86
CA ASP A 149 4.58 -11.00 -17.55
C ASP A 149 3.08 -10.66 -17.63
N ALA A 150 2.50 -10.67 -18.83
CA ALA A 150 1.12 -10.21 -19.06
C ALA A 150 0.09 -11.06 -18.29
N ASP A 151 0.30 -12.37 -18.21
CA ASP A 151 -0.60 -13.29 -17.51
C ASP A 151 -0.60 -13.01 -15.99
N LEU A 152 0.58 -12.79 -15.39
CA LEU A 152 0.70 -12.40 -13.98
C LEU A 152 -0.04 -11.08 -13.70
N PHE A 153 0.18 -10.06 -14.53
CA PHE A 153 -0.55 -8.79 -14.39
C PHE A 153 -2.06 -8.94 -14.61
N PHE A 154 -2.49 -9.83 -15.50
CA PHE A 154 -3.91 -10.08 -15.74
C PHE A 154 -4.57 -10.73 -14.52
N VAL A 155 -3.96 -11.76 -13.95
CA VAL A 155 -4.44 -12.43 -12.73
C VAL A 155 -4.50 -11.44 -11.57
N ALA A 156 -3.41 -10.70 -11.32
CA ALA A 156 -3.38 -9.68 -10.26
C ALA A 156 -4.47 -8.61 -10.44
N ARG A 157 -4.68 -8.10 -11.66
CA ARG A 157 -5.75 -7.13 -11.95
C ARG A 157 -7.15 -7.71 -11.75
N PHE A 158 -7.37 -8.94 -12.21
CA PHE A 158 -8.65 -9.63 -12.07
C PHE A 158 -9.02 -9.76 -10.59
N PHE A 159 -8.11 -10.27 -9.75
CA PHE A 159 -8.36 -10.42 -8.32
C PHE A 159 -8.47 -9.08 -7.58
N LEU A 160 -7.70 -8.06 -7.98
CA LEU A 160 -7.85 -6.70 -7.44
C LEU A 160 -9.26 -6.17 -7.70
N VAL A 161 -9.73 -6.18 -8.95
CA VAL A 161 -11.07 -5.68 -9.30
C VAL A 161 -12.14 -6.51 -8.60
N LEU A 162 -12.01 -7.83 -8.58
CA LEU A 162 -12.95 -8.72 -7.92
C LEU A 162 -13.03 -8.43 -6.41
N SER A 163 -11.89 -8.30 -5.74
CA SER A 163 -11.82 -7.97 -4.30
C SER A 163 -12.42 -6.60 -3.99
N ALA A 164 -12.14 -5.59 -4.82
CA ALA A 164 -12.69 -4.25 -4.67
C ALA A 164 -14.21 -4.21 -4.86
N LEU A 165 -14.74 -4.98 -5.82
CA LEU A 165 -16.19 -5.10 -6.04
C LEU A 165 -16.89 -5.74 -4.84
N PHE A 166 -16.37 -6.86 -4.33
CA PHE A 166 -16.94 -7.51 -3.15
C PHE A 166 -16.82 -6.64 -1.90
N PHE A 167 -15.67 -5.99 -1.70
CA PHE A 167 -15.48 -5.06 -0.59
C PHE A 167 -16.49 -3.90 -0.65
N PHE A 168 -16.70 -3.30 -1.82
CA PHE A 168 -17.68 -2.23 -2.02
C PHE A 168 -19.12 -2.73 -1.83
N PHE A 169 -19.42 -3.97 -2.23
CA PHE A 169 -20.72 -4.58 -2.02
C PHE A 169 -21.01 -4.81 -0.52
N PHE A 170 -20.04 -5.35 0.24
CA PHE A 170 -20.19 -5.59 1.67
C PHE A 170 -20.34 -4.30 2.47
N ILE A 171 -19.53 -3.29 2.19
CA ILE A 171 -19.61 -2.02 2.93
C ILE A 171 -20.95 -1.29 2.71
N ARG A 172 -21.61 -1.54 1.57
CA ARG A 172 -22.92 -0.98 1.25
C ARG A 172 -24.07 -1.71 1.96
N THR A 173 -23.88 -2.96 2.32
CA THR A 173 -24.95 -3.82 2.86
C THR A 173 -25.14 -3.63 4.36
N ASP A 174 -24.06 -3.59 5.16
CA ASP A 174 -24.17 -3.60 6.63
C ASP A 174 -23.41 -2.49 7.38
N LYS A 175 -22.78 -1.52 6.68
CA LYS A 175 -21.90 -0.45 7.24
C LYS A 175 -20.70 -0.93 8.08
N ASP A 176 -20.67 -2.19 8.48
CA ASP A 176 -19.59 -2.89 9.14
C ASP A 176 -19.25 -4.19 8.38
N ILE A 177 -17.98 -4.61 8.42
CA ILE A 177 -17.55 -5.87 7.80
C ILE A 177 -17.75 -6.99 8.81
N SER A 178 -18.64 -7.91 8.50
CA SER A 178 -18.88 -9.11 9.31
C SER A 178 -17.69 -10.08 9.24
N LYS A 179 -17.55 -10.94 10.25
CA LYS A 179 -16.50 -11.97 10.28
C LYS A 179 -16.55 -12.91 9.06
N ARG A 180 -17.75 -13.13 8.49
CA ARG A 180 -17.96 -13.99 7.33
C ARG A 180 -17.49 -13.32 6.05
N GLU A 181 -17.77 -12.03 5.89
CA GLU A 181 -17.30 -11.23 4.75
C GLU A 181 -15.78 -11.05 4.79
N ALA A 182 -15.20 -10.81 5.97
CA ALA A 182 -13.76 -10.77 6.14
C ALA A 182 -13.09 -12.11 5.79
N LEU A 183 -13.67 -13.24 6.22
CA LEU A 183 -13.18 -14.57 5.87
C LEU A 183 -13.26 -14.83 4.36
N PHE A 184 -14.33 -14.37 3.70
CA PHE A 184 -14.48 -14.47 2.25
C PHE A 184 -13.42 -13.65 1.50
N LEU A 185 -13.18 -12.41 1.90
CA LEU A 185 -12.12 -11.57 1.31
C LEU A 185 -10.72 -12.17 1.52
N LEU A 186 -10.49 -12.77 2.70
CA LEU A 186 -9.25 -13.49 2.98
C LEU A 186 -9.10 -14.73 2.10
N PHE A 187 -10.17 -15.50 1.91
CA PHE A 187 -10.18 -16.63 0.97
C PHE A 187 -9.86 -16.19 -0.45
N LEU A 188 -10.43 -15.08 -0.92
CA LEU A 188 -10.15 -14.51 -2.23
C LEU A 188 -8.66 -14.11 -2.37
N TYR A 189 -8.06 -13.55 -1.31
CA TYR A 189 -6.63 -13.27 -1.28
C TYR A 189 -5.78 -14.55 -1.37
N PHE A 190 -6.13 -15.63 -0.66
CA PHE A 190 -5.44 -16.91 -0.80
C PHE A 190 -5.62 -17.50 -2.20
N ALA A 191 -6.81 -17.43 -2.77
CA ALA A 191 -7.07 -17.87 -4.14
C ALA A 191 -6.21 -17.11 -5.16
N PHE A 192 -6.05 -15.80 -4.98
CA PHE A 192 -5.11 -14.98 -5.74
C PHE A 192 -3.68 -15.53 -5.63
N LEU A 193 -3.16 -15.75 -4.42
CA LEU A 193 -1.81 -16.29 -4.22
C LEU A 193 -1.61 -17.64 -4.93
N PHE A 194 -2.57 -18.56 -4.81
CA PHE A 194 -2.50 -19.85 -5.49
C PHE A 194 -2.51 -19.71 -7.01
N SER A 195 -3.35 -18.82 -7.55
CA SER A 195 -3.41 -18.58 -9.00
C SER A 195 -2.13 -17.96 -9.54
N GLU A 196 -1.50 -17.06 -8.78
CA GLU A 196 -0.25 -16.40 -9.16
C GLU A 196 0.91 -17.41 -9.18
N ILE A 197 0.98 -18.28 -8.18
CA ILE A 197 1.98 -19.37 -8.11
C ILE A 197 1.79 -20.34 -9.28
N PHE A 198 0.55 -20.72 -9.59
CA PHE A 198 0.26 -21.63 -10.71
C PHE A 198 0.62 -21.00 -12.06
N CYS A 199 0.35 -19.70 -12.24
CA CYS A 199 0.70 -18.96 -13.45
C CYS A 199 2.22 -18.87 -13.64
N GLN A 200 2.98 -18.68 -12.57
CA GLN A 200 4.44 -18.63 -12.62
C GLN A 200 5.10 -19.99 -12.93
N LEU A 201 4.45 -21.10 -12.59
CA LEU A 201 4.94 -22.45 -12.83
C LEU A 201 4.69 -22.96 -14.25
N ARG A 202 3.85 -22.25 -15.02
CA ARG A 202 3.47 -22.60 -16.39
C ARG A 202 4.39 -21.93 -17.41
#